data_AF-A3JEM4-F1
#
_entry.id   AF-A3JEM4-F1
#
_cell.length_a   1.000
_cell.length_b   1.000
_cell.length_c   1.000
_cell.angle_alpha   90.00
_cell.angle_beta   90.00
_cell.angle_gamma   90.00
#
_symmetry.space_group_name_H-M   'P 1'
#
loop_
_entity.id
_entity.type
_entity.pdbx_description
1 polymer ?
#
loop_
_entity_poly.entity_id
_entity_poly.type
_entity_poly.pdbx_seq_one_letter_code
_entity_poly.pdbx_strand_id
1 'polypeptide(L)'
;MCSKLTGREILAARTEREPPRHFIQEQNMARGINKVILIGNLGQDPDTRYTPNGNAVVNLSLATDESYKDRQTGQMVPKTEWHKIVMFGKVAEVAGQYLRKGSKIYVEGKLQTRKWQGQDGVDRYSTEVVVDISGQMQMLDSRNSDGGGMSQGQGQQGQGQPQNRPQQAPARPQNANQPPQDDGGYNQGSQNENYNQQPANAPSSPQKNTMPDPVDDFDDDIPF
;
A
#
# COMPACT_ATOMS: atom_id res chain seq x y z
N MET A 1 59.97 53.13 67.78
CA MET A 1 59.87 51.81 68.44
C MET A 1 59.28 50.81 67.44
N CYS A 2 59.92 49.64 67.34
CA CYS A 2 59.42 48.33 66.90
C CYS A 2 57.89 48.16 66.99
N SER A 3 57.16 47.36 66.20
CA SER A 3 57.50 46.21 65.35
C SER A 3 56.18 45.70 64.71
N LYS A 4 56.25 45.14 63.50
CA LYS A 4 55.81 43.78 63.13
C LYS A 4 55.27 43.69 61.70
N LEU A 5 56.00 42.93 60.91
CA LEU A 5 55.66 42.36 59.62
C LEU A 5 54.57 41.30 59.75
N THR A 6 53.68 41.28 58.75
CA THR A 6 53.04 40.10 58.13
C THR A 6 52.35 40.67 56.87
N GLY A 7 52.59 40.30 55.62
CA GLY A 7 53.11 39.08 55.04
C GLY A 7 52.18 38.71 53.88
N ARG A 8 52.78 38.47 52.69
CA ARG A 8 52.24 37.87 51.46
C ARG A 8 51.72 38.82 50.35
N GLU A 9 52.61 38.97 49.37
CA GLU A 9 52.36 39.10 47.93
C GLU A 9 51.16 38.26 47.47
N ILE A 10 50.32 38.83 46.61
CA ILE A 10 49.80 38.13 45.41
C ILE A 10 49.75 39.13 44.25
N LEU A 11 50.72 38.92 43.35
CA LEU A 11 50.65 38.98 41.88
C LEU A 11 49.65 39.94 41.20
N ALA A 12 50.21 40.84 40.39
CA ALA A 12 49.53 41.55 39.33
C ALA A 12 48.89 40.58 38.32
N ALA A 13 47.58 40.65 38.14
CA ALA A 13 46.90 40.04 37.01
C ALA A 13 46.61 41.12 35.96
N ARG A 14 47.42 41.10 34.90
CA ARG A 14 47.04 41.66 33.60
C ARG A 14 45.77 40.93 33.14
N THR A 15 44.63 41.61 33.10
CA THR A 15 43.50 41.14 32.30
C THR A 15 43.73 41.61 30.87
N GLU A 16 44.44 40.80 30.10
CA GLU A 16 44.52 40.94 28.65
C GLU A 16 43.13 40.66 28.05
N ARG A 17 42.73 41.51 27.12
CA ARG A 17 41.42 41.53 26.47
C ARG A 17 41.25 40.26 25.64
N GLU A 18 40.28 39.42 25.97
CA GLU A 18 39.89 38.31 25.10
C GLU A 18 39.23 38.83 23.80
N PRO A 19 39.53 38.24 22.64
CA PRO A 19 38.90 38.62 21.39
C PRO A 19 37.45 38.09 21.36
N PRO A 20 36.46 38.88 20.94
CA PRO A 20 35.14 38.35 20.67
C PRO A 20 35.16 37.73 19.28
N ARG A 21 34.95 36.40 19.18
CA ARG A 21 34.28 35.69 18.06
C ARG A 21 34.53 34.19 18.16
N HIS A 22 33.50 33.44 18.53
CA HIS A 22 33.07 32.30 17.73
C HIS A 22 31.54 32.37 17.64
N PHE A 23 31.08 32.95 16.52
CA PHE A 23 29.85 32.51 15.87
C PHE A 23 29.92 30.98 15.91
N ILE A 24 29.06 30.31 16.68
CA ILE A 24 28.80 28.90 16.40
C ILE A 24 28.03 28.95 15.08
N GLN A 25 28.80 28.87 14.01
CA GLN A 25 28.35 28.42 12.71
C GLN A 25 27.46 27.22 12.99
N GLU A 26 26.16 27.39 12.72
CA GLU A 26 25.20 26.32 12.64
C GLU A 26 25.86 25.24 11.78
N GLN A 27 26.37 24.20 12.45
CA GLN A 27 26.95 23.05 11.82
C GLN A 27 25.77 22.33 11.17
N ASN A 28 25.34 22.83 10.02
CA ASN A 28 24.61 22.07 9.04
C ASN A 28 25.59 21.03 8.46
N MET A 29 26.07 20.14 9.34
CA MET A 29 26.60 18.85 8.93
C MET A 29 25.46 18.21 8.16
N ALA A 30 25.67 17.97 6.88
CA ALA A 30 24.67 17.39 6.00
C ALA A 30 24.16 16.07 6.61
N ARG A 31 23.03 16.14 7.31
CA ARG A 31 22.29 14.95 7.73
C ARG A 31 21.89 14.24 6.44
N GLY A 32 22.11 12.92 6.39
CA GLY A 32 21.74 12.12 5.23
C GLY A 32 20.26 12.32 4.88
N ILE A 33 19.96 12.27 3.58
CA ILE A 33 18.59 12.41 3.07
C ILE A 33 17.94 11.03 3.06
N ASN A 34 16.84 10.89 3.79
CA ASN A 34 15.94 9.74 3.69
C ASN A 34 14.59 10.26 3.21
N LYS A 35 14.30 10.04 1.93
CA LYS A 35 13.06 10.45 1.28
C LYS A 35 12.57 9.34 0.37
N VAL A 36 11.30 8.99 0.52
CA VAL A 36 10.57 8.06 -0.34
C VAL A 36 9.43 8.82 -0.99
N ILE A 37 9.29 8.68 -2.30
CA ILE A 37 8.18 9.24 -3.08
C ILE A 37 7.54 8.07 -3.83
N LEU A 38 6.23 7.90 -3.65
CA LEU A 38 5.48 6.84 -4.29
C LEU A 38 4.19 7.41 -4.90
N ILE A 39 3.84 6.88 -6.06
CA ILE A 39 2.51 7.04 -6.66
C ILE A 39 2.00 5.65 -6.94
N GLY A 40 0.85 5.30 -6.36
CA GLY A 40 0.33 3.95 -6.46
C GLY A 40 -1.14 3.85 -6.11
N ASN A 41 -1.65 2.62 -6.12
CA ASN A 41 -3.04 2.31 -5.79
C ASN A 41 -3.13 1.46 -4.52
N LEU A 42 -4.14 1.72 -3.69
CA LEU A 42 -4.38 0.93 -2.48
C LEU A 42 -4.84 -0.49 -2.82
N GLY A 43 -4.17 -1.51 -2.29
CA GLY A 43 -4.57 -2.92 -2.48
C GLY A 43 -5.76 -3.35 -1.62
N GLN A 44 -5.99 -2.64 -0.52
CA GLN A 44 -7.05 -2.90 0.45
C GLN A 44 -7.50 -1.59 1.11
N ASP A 45 -8.61 -1.62 1.83
CA ASP A 45 -9.08 -0.46 2.59
C ASP A 45 -8.08 -0.06 3.69
N PRO A 46 -8.01 1.23 4.07
CA PRO A 46 -7.11 1.69 5.13
C PRO A 46 -7.41 1.04 6.49
N ASP A 47 -6.39 0.45 7.12
CA ASP A 47 -6.49 0.00 8.51
C ASP A 47 -6.22 1.18 9.44
N THR A 48 -7.29 1.74 10.01
CA THR A 48 -7.26 2.94 10.85
C THR A 48 -7.37 2.58 12.32
N ARG A 49 -6.41 3.02 13.12
CA ARG A 49 -6.35 2.82 14.57
C ARG A 49 -6.07 4.14 15.27
N TYR A 50 -6.51 4.23 16.53
CA TYR A 50 -6.21 5.37 17.38
C TYR A 50 -5.32 4.92 18.54
N THR A 51 -4.26 5.68 18.79
CA THR A 51 -3.42 5.47 19.99
C THR A 51 -4.19 5.90 21.25
N PRO A 52 -3.80 5.44 22.44
CA PRO A 52 -4.41 5.88 23.71
C PRO A 52 -4.43 7.40 23.90
N ASN A 53 -3.48 8.11 23.27
CA ASN A 53 -3.36 9.57 23.31
C ASN A 53 -4.27 10.28 22.29
N GLY A 54 -5.13 9.55 21.57
CA GLY A 54 -6.05 10.09 20.57
C GLY A 54 -5.44 10.33 19.18
N ASN A 55 -4.14 10.08 18.98
CA ASN A 55 -3.53 10.26 17.66
C ASN A 55 -3.94 9.12 16.72
N ALA A 56 -4.40 9.47 15.52
CA ALA A 56 -4.70 8.52 14.45
C ALA A 56 -3.41 7.90 13.86
N VAL A 57 -3.50 6.61 13.55
CA VAL A 57 -2.47 5.82 12.86
C VAL A 57 -3.17 5.04 11.76
N VAL A 58 -2.70 5.17 10.52
CA VAL A 58 -3.25 4.45 9.37
C VAL A 58 -2.17 3.61 8.72
N ASN A 59 -2.47 2.32 8.54
CA ASN A 59 -1.65 1.38 7.80
C ASN A 59 -2.25 1.14 6.41
N LEU A 60 -1.46 1.34 5.35
CA LEU A 60 -1.85 1.05 3.97
C LEU A 60 -0.94 0.02 3.31
N SER A 61 -1.50 -0.68 2.33
CA SER A 61 -0.76 -1.46 1.34
C SER A 61 -0.90 -0.79 -0.03
N LEU A 62 0.21 -0.30 -0.59
CA LEU A 62 0.25 0.47 -1.83
C LEU A 62 0.98 -0.32 -2.92
N ALA A 63 0.30 -0.57 -4.04
CA ALA A 63 0.91 -1.18 -5.22
C ALA A 63 1.53 -0.13 -6.12
N THR A 64 2.73 -0.42 -6.63
CA THR A 64 3.32 0.26 -7.78
C THR A 64 3.61 -0.76 -8.87
N ASP A 65 3.14 -0.51 -10.08
CA ASP A 65 3.30 -1.41 -11.21
C ASP A 65 4.40 -0.92 -12.15
N GLU A 66 5.31 -1.81 -12.50
CA GLU A 66 6.30 -1.65 -13.55
C GLU A 66 6.11 -2.76 -14.60
N SER A 67 6.58 -2.55 -15.82
CA SER A 67 6.61 -3.60 -16.85
C SER A 67 7.97 -3.61 -17.53
N TYR A 68 8.61 -4.78 -17.60
CA TYR A 68 9.91 -4.93 -18.27
C TYR A 68 9.80 -5.89 -19.45
N LYS A 69 10.67 -5.71 -20.44
CA LYS A 69 10.75 -6.59 -21.60
C LYS A 69 11.67 -7.76 -21.30
N ASP A 70 11.15 -8.99 -21.37
CA ASP A 70 11.94 -10.21 -21.27
C ASP A 70 12.90 -10.31 -22.47
N ARG A 71 14.18 -10.58 -22.20
CA ARG A 71 15.23 -10.61 -23.24
C ARG A 71 15.21 -11.88 -24.08
N GLN A 72 14.67 -12.99 -23.58
CA GLN A 72 14.59 -14.26 -24.30
C GLN A 72 13.32 -14.33 -25.15
N THR A 73 12.19 -13.90 -24.60
CA THR A 73 10.88 -14.03 -25.27
C THR A 73 10.44 -12.75 -25.98
N GLY A 74 11.01 -11.59 -25.62
CA GLY A 74 10.61 -10.29 -26.15
C GLY A 74 9.27 -9.78 -25.62
N GLN A 75 8.62 -10.51 -24.71
CA GLN A 75 7.31 -10.17 -24.15
C GLN A 75 7.44 -9.17 -22.99
N MET A 76 6.39 -8.37 -22.77
CA MET A 76 6.30 -7.48 -21.62
C MET A 76 5.83 -8.28 -20.41
N VAL A 77 6.63 -8.29 -19.34
CA VAL A 77 6.34 -8.94 -18.08
C VAL A 77 5.96 -7.88 -17.05
N PRO A 78 4.74 -7.92 -16.47
CA PRO A 78 4.35 -7.01 -15.40
C PRO A 78 5.06 -7.39 -14.09
N LYS A 79 5.45 -6.38 -13.31
CA LYS A 79 6.05 -6.52 -11.99
C LYS A 79 5.40 -5.52 -11.05
N THR A 80 4.66 -6.02 -10.07
CA THR A 80 4.03 -5.21 -9.01
C THR A 80 4.86 -5.28 -7.74
N GLU A 81 5.15 -4.12 -7.16
CA GLU A 81 5.81 -4.00 -5.85
C GLU A 81 4.80 -3.49 -4.80
N TRP A 82 4.87 -4.07 -3.59
CA TRP A 82 3.93 -3.80 -2.51
C TRP A 82 4.60 -3.05 -1.36
N HIS A 83 4.18 -1.81 -1.15
CA HIS A 83 4.75 -0.92 -0.16
C HIS A 83 3.85 -0.85 1.08
N LYS A 84 4.44 -1.06 2.25
CA LYS A 84 3.76 -0.83 3.55
C LYS A 84 3.93 0.64 3.93
N ILE A 85 2.82 1.37 3.98
CA ILE A 85 2.82 2.78 4.37
C ILE A 85 2.21 2.90 5.77
N VAL A 86 2.85 3.68 6.64
CA VAL A 86 2.34 4.01 7.97
C VAL A 86 2.24 5.52 8.08
N MET A 87 1.02 6.02 8.25
CA MET A 87 0.74 7.45 8.38
C MET A 87 0.31 7.77 9.80
N PHE A 88 0.71 8.94 10.30
CA PHE A 88 0.38 9.42 11.64
C PHE A 88 -0.37 10.75 11.60
N GLY A 89 -1.14 11.02 12.67
CA GLY A 89 -1.76 12.32 12.91
C GLY A 89 -2.76 12.73 11.82
N LYS A 90 -2.76 14.02 11.45
CA LYS A 90 -3.75 14.59 10.52
C LYS A 90 -3.76 13.91 9.14
N VAL A 91 -2.60 13.50 8.63
CA VAL A 91 -2.52 12.80 7.34
C VAL A 91 -3.20 11.43 7.44
N ALA A 92 -3.05 10.75 8.57
CA ALA A 92 -3.74 9.50 8.86
C ALA A 92 -5.26 9.69 8.96
N GLU A 93 -5.73 10.76 9.61
CA GLU A 93 -7.16 11.07 9.68
C GLU A 93 -7.77 11.26 8.27
N VAL A 94 -7.12 12.06 7.42
CA VAL A 94 -7.56 12.25 6.03
C VAL A 94 -7.56 10.92 5.28
N ALA A 95 -6.51 10.12 5.44
CA ALA A 95 -6.41 8.82 4.81
C ALA A 95 -7.55 7.88 5.20
N GLY A 96 -7.82 7.73 6.50
CA GLY A 96 -8.88 6.85 6.99
C GLY A 96 -10.28 7.30 6.56
N GLN A 97 -10.50 8.62 6.46
CA GLN A 97 -11.81 9.15 6.07
C GLN A 97 -12.08 9.02 4.57
N TYR A 98 -11.10 9.29 3.72
CA TYR A 98 -11.33 9.43 2.27
C TYR A 98 -10.80 8.29 1.42
N LEU A 99 -9.77 7.57 1.86
CA LEU A 99 -9.18 6.50 1.04
C LEU A 99 -9.98 5.20 1.19
N ARG A 100 -10.10 4.51 0.07
CA ARG A 100 -10.69 3.16 -0.05
C ARG A 100 -9.77 2.29 -0.90
N LYS A 101 -9.99 0.97 -0.91
CA LYS A 101 -9.34 0.06 -1.86
C LYS A 101 -9.42 0.62 -3.28
N GLY A 102 -8.30 0.58 -4.00
CA GLY A 102 -8.18 1.10 -5.36
C GLY A 102 -7.85 2.58 -5.46
N SER A 103 -7.97 3.37 -4.39
CA SER A 103 -7.66 4.80 -4.42
C SER A 103 -6.23 5.03 -4.88
N LYS A 104 -6.03 5.99 -5.80
CA LYS A 104 -4.72 6.40 -6.28
C LYS A 104 -4.20 7.55 -5.44
N ILE A 105 -3.00 7.41 -4.91
CA ILE A 105 -2.39 8.42 -4.04
C ILE A 105 -0.93 8.70 -4.41
N TYR A 106 -0.52 9.94 -4.21
CA TYR A 106 0.87 10.36 -4.04
C TYR A 106 1.22 10.31 -2.55
N VAL A 107 2.37 9.76 -2.20
CA VAL A 107 2.89 9.68 -0.84
C VAL A 107 4.34 10.11 -0.82
N GLU A 108 4.68 10.96 0.15
CA GLU A 108 6.05 11.30 0.51
C GLU A 108 6.31 10.99 1.98
N GLY A 109 7.38 10.25 2.25
CA GLY A 109 7.78 9.87 3.59
C GLY A 109 9.25 9.50 3.67
N LYS A 110 9.58 8.64 4.64
CA LYS A 110 10.93 8.12 4.87
C LYS A 110 10.90 6.61 5.10
N LEU A 111 11.97 5.91 4.74
CA LEU A 111 12.12 4.50 5.10
C LEU A 111 12.43 4.37 6.60
N GLN A 112 11.73 3.45 7.26
CA GLN A 112 12.04 3.04 8.61
C GLN A 112 11.98 1.51 8.70
N THR A 113 13.08 0.90 9.14
CA THR A 113 13.12 -0.53 9.43
C THR A 113 13.05 -0.73 10.93
N ARG A 114 12.03 -1.47 11.39
CA ARG A 114 11.89 -1.85 12.80
C ARG A 114 12.22 -3.32 13.00
N LYS A 115 12.92 -3.60 14.09
CA LYS A 115 13.16 -4.94 14.61
C LYS A 115 12.01 -5.32 15.54
N TRP A 116 11.48 -6.53 15.40
CA TRP A 116 10.48 -7.10 16.28
C TRP A 116 10.77 -8.57 16.49
N GLN A 117 10.38 -9.12 17.65
CA GLN A 117 10.61 -10.52 17.96
C GLN A 117 9.36 -11.34 17.66
N GLY A 118 9.51 -12.43 16.90
CA GLY A 118 8.43 -13.36 16.62
C GLY A 118 8.03 -14.17 17.85
N GLN A 119 6.90 -14.88 17.75
CA GLN A 119 6.42 -15.79 18.80
C GLN A 119 7.42 -16.91 19.12
N ASP A 120 8.26 -17.23 18.14
CA ASP A 120 9.38 -18.19 18.15
C ASP A 120 10.64 -17.64 18.83
N GLY A 121 10.64 -16.37 19.25
CA GLY A 121 11.82 -15.70 19.81
C GLY A 121 12.81 -15.23 18.74
N VAL A 122 12.52 -15.38 17.45
CA VAL A 122 13.43 -15.00 16.36
C VAL A 122 13.25 -13.52 16.03
N ASP A 123 14.37 -12.82 15.88
CA ASP A 123 14.40 -11.43 15.45
C ASP A 123 13.98 -11.29 13.99
N ARG A 124 13.01 -10.41 13.72
CA ARG A 124 12.48 -10.10 12.39
C ARG A 124 12.54 -8.61 12.12
N TYR A 125 12.69 -8.27 10.85
CA TYR A 125 12.77 -6.89 10.39
C TYR A 125 11.58 -6.57 9.49
N SER A 126 11.00 -5.39 9.66
CA SER A 126 9.94 -4.87 8.77
C SER A 126 10.34 -3.48 8.33
N THR A 127 10.49 -3.29 7.02
CA THR A 127 10.73 -1.99 6.41
C THR A 127 9.39 -1.38 6.00
N GLU A 128 9.16 -0.15 6.43
CA GLU A 128 7.91 0.60 6.25
C GLU A 128 8.25 2.01 5.74
N VAL A 129 7.36 2.58 4.94
CA VAL A 129 7.41 4.00 4.58
C VAL A 129 6.59 4.77 5.61
N VAL A 130 7.27 5.57 6.41
CA VAL A 130 6.65 6.36 7.48
C VAL A 130 6.37 7.77 6.97
N VAL A 131 5.12 8.19 7.10
CA VAL A 131 4.66 9.55 6.81
C VAL A 131 4.31 10.22 8.14
N ASP A 132 5.23 11.07 8.61
CA ASP A 132 5.05 11.88 9.81
C ASP A 132 4.76 13.34 9.46
N ILE A 133 5.03 14.27 10.38
CA ILE A 133 4.83 15.72 10.19
C ILE A 133 5.64 16.30 9.01
N SER A 134 6.72 15.64 8.59
CA SER A 134 7.55 16.07 7.46
C SER A 134 7.12 15.47 6.11
N GLY A 135 6.25 14.46 6.14
CA GLY A 135 5.71 13.81 4.96
C GLY A 135 4.39 14.42 4.51
N GLN A 136 3.89 13.95 3.37
CA GLN A 136 2.62 14.41 2.79
C GLN A 136 1.97 13.30 1.99
N MET A 137 0.64 13.38 1.86
CA MET A 137 -0.16 12.51 1.02
C MET A 137 -1.13 13.35 0.22
N GLN A 138 -1.32 13.01 -1.05
CA GLN A 138 -2.32 13.62 -1.92
C GLN A 138 -3.12 12.55 -2.63
N MET A 139 -4.45 12.69 -2.62
CA MET A 139 -5.34 11.86 -3.44
C MET A 139 -5.23 12.31 -4.90
N LEU A 140 -5.05 11.34 -5.80
CA LEU A 140 -4.95 11.56 -7.24
C LEU A 140 -6.16 11.01 -7.98
N ASP A 141 -7.14 10.46 -7.26
CA ASP A 141 -8.39 10.03 -7.87
C ASP A 141 -9.08 11.22 -8.51
N SER A 142 -9.35 11.09 -9.82
CA SER A 142 -10.17 12.05 -10.53
C SER A 142 -11.54 12.04 -9.87
N ARG A 143 -12.07 13.20 -9.48
CA ARG A 143 -13.44 13.38 -8.97
C ARG A 143 -14.52 13.10 -10.04
N ASN A 144 -14.34 12.06 -10.84
CA ASN A 144 -15.25 11.62 -11.90
C ASN A 144 -15.93 10.31 -11.47
N SER A 145 -16.72 10.37 -10.41
CA SER A 145 -17.80 9.41 -10.19
C SER A 145 -18.91 9.96 -9.30
N ASP A 146 -19.20 11.26 -9.41
CA ASP A 146 -20.54 11.78 -9.13
C ASP A 146 -21.30 11.95 -10.46
N GLY A 147 -21.13 10.94 -11.33
CA GLY A 147 -22.02 10.64 -12.45
C GLY A 147 -23.33 10.07 -11.93
N GLY A 148 -24.05 10.87 -11.13
CA GLY A 148 -25.48 10.71 -10.95
C GLY A 148 -26.13 10.99 -12.31
N GLY A 149 -26.34 9.93 -13.08
CA GLY A 149 -27.14 9.98 -14.30
C GLY A 149 -28.58 10.37 -13.98
N MET A 150 -28.83 11.68 -13.84
CA MET A 150 -30.14 12.22 -14.11
C MET A 150 -30.37 12.15 -15.62
N SER A 151 -30.91 11.02 -16.07
CA SER A 151 -31.80 10.99 -17.21
C SER A 151 -33.00 11.89 -16.86
N GLN A 152 -32.85 13.19 -17.10
CA GLN A 152 -33.94 14.13 -16.99
C GLN A 152 -34.75 13.98 -18.28
N GLY A 153 -35.89 13.29 -18.13
CA GLY A 153 -36.85 13.01 -19.18
C GLY A 153 -37.13 14.25 -20.03
N GLN A 154 -36.95 14.07 -21.34
CA GLN A 154 -37.22 15.02 -22.38
C GLN A 154 -38.72 15.36 -22.37
N GLY A 155 -39.05 16.53 -21.82
CA GLY A 155 -40.39 17.13 -21.87
C GLY A 155 -40.77 17.43 -23.32
N GLN A 156 -41.63 16.58 -23.86
CA GLN A 156 -42.25 16.68 -25.17
C GLN A 156 -43.25 17.84 -25.18
N GLN A 157 -42.88 18.98 -25.77
CA GLN A 157 -43.82 20.02 -26.19
C GLN A 157 -44.05 19.90 -27.70
N GLY A 158 -45.26 19.47 -28.06
CA GLY A 158 -45.71 19.38 -29.44
C GLY A 158 -46.17 20.73 -29.99
N GLN A 159 -45.96 20.92 -31.30
CA GLN A 159 -46.77 21.74 -32.20
C GLN A 159 -46.26 21.55 -33.65
N GLY A 160 -47.14 21.18 -34.57
CA GLY A 160 -46.93 21.46 -36.02
C GLY A 160 -47.20 20.34 -37.04
N GLN A 161 -48.43 20.35 -37.58
CA GLN A 161 -48.87 19.97 -38.94
C GLN A 161 -49.08 18.49 -39.35
N PRO A 162 -50.26 18.16 -39.91
CA PRO A 162 -50.55 16.89 -40.58
C PRO A 162 -50.47 17.02 -42.12
N GLN A 163 -49.86 16.03 -42.81
CA GLN A 163 -50.06 15.87 -44.25
C GLN A 163 -50.06 14.40 -44.72
N ASN A 164 -51.17 14.08 -45.38
CA ASN A 164 -51.63 12.82 -46.00
C ASN A 164 -50.61 11.95 -46.75
N ARG A 165 -50.73 10.63 -46.56
CA ARG A 165 -50.60 9.64 -47.66
C ARG A 165 -51.41 8.35 -47.39
N PRO A 166 -52.11 7.75 -48.38
CA PRO A 166 -53.03 6.63 -48.16
C PRO A 166 -52.48 5.22 -48.52
N GLN A 167 -52.99 4.23 -47.77
CA GLN A 167 -53.35 2.83 -48.08
C GLN A 167 -52.45 1.92 -48.95
N GLN A 168 -52.13 0.72 -48.43
CA GLN A 168 -52.58 -0.58 -48.98
C GLN A 168 -52.10 -1.80 -48.15
N ALA A 169 -53.02 -2.73 -47.93
CA ALA A 169 -52.84 -4.18 -47.67
C ALA A 169 -53.69 -4.91 -48.77
N PRO A 170 -53.63 -6.24 -49.03
CA PRO A 170 -53.15 -7.37 -48.19
C PRO A 170 -52.41 -8.51 -48.94
N ALA A 171 -51.91 -9.55 -48.21
CA ALA A 171 -52.07 -11.01 -48.49
C ALA A 171 -50.99 -11.89 -47.80
N ARG A 172 -51.42 -13.07 -47.33
CA ARG A 172 -50.67 -14.19 -46.71
C ARG A 172 -50.31 -15.24 -47.80
N PRO A 173 -49.38 -16.22 -47.62
CA PRO A 173 -49.64 -17.42 -46.78
C PRO A 173 -48.41 -18.15 -46.13
N GLN A 174 -48.73 -19.03 -45.14
CA GLN A 174 -48.19 -20.38 -44.76
C GLN A 174 -46.65 -20.61 -44.65
N ASN A 175 -46.06 -21.48 -43.83
CA ASN A 175 -46.37 -22.41 -42.72
C ASN A 175 -45.01 -23.08 -42.39
N ALA A 176 -44.57 -23.22 -41.12
CA ALA A 176 -43.73 -24.33 -40.65
C ALA A 176 -43.27 -24.20 -39.18
N ASN A 177 -43.62 -25.23 -38.41
CA ASN A 177 -42.85 -25.92 -37.37
C ASN A 177 -42.62 -25.35 -35.95
N GLN A 178 -43.35 -26.01 -35.04
CA GLN A 178 -42.93 -26.65 -33.76
C GLN A 178 -42.82 -25.80 -32.47
N PRO A 179 -43.54 -26.19 -31.40
CA PRO A 179 -43.29 -25.75 -30.02
C PRO A 179 -42.45 -26.76 -29.20
N PRO A 180 -41.68 -26.32 -28.19
CA PRO A 180 -41.13 -27.20 -27.15
C PRO A 180 -42.13 -27.44 -26.00
N GLN A 181 -42.23 -28.70 -25.55
CA GLN A 181 -42.81 -29.17 -24.27
C GLN A 181 -41.66 -29.20 -23.24
N ASP A 182 -41.76 -28.54 -22.09
CA ASP A 182 -42.33 -29.00 -20.80
C ASP A 182 -41.61 -30.20 -20.17
N ASP A 183 -40.91 -29.96 -19.06
CA ASP A 183 -40.57 -30.97 -18.05
C ASP A 183 -40.51 -30.28 -16.67
N GLY A 184 -41.54 -30.52 -15.85
CA GLY A 184 -41.55 -30.28 -14.42
C GLY A 184 -40.59 -31.25 -13.70
N GLY A 185 -39.90 -30.89 -12.64
CA GLY A 185 -40.47 -30.41 -11.39
C GLY A 185 -40.90 -31.58 -10.51
N TYR A 186 -40.05 -32.05 -9.59
CA TYR A 186 -40.47 -32.75 -8.37
C TYR A 186 -39.51 -32.50 -7.20
N ASN A 187 -40.09 -32.66 -6.02
CA ASN A 187 -39.80 -32.07 -4.72
C ASN A 187 -39.42 -33.19 -3.72
N GLN A 188 -38.77 -32.78 -2.63
CA GLN A 188 -39.02 -33.23 -1.24
C GLN A 188 -38.14 -34.31 -0.57
N GLY A 189 -37.69 -33.96 0.65
CA GLY A 189 -37.54 -34.86 1.82
C GLY A 189 -36.10 -35.21 2.21
N SER A 190 -35.44 -34.57 3.19
CA SER A 190 -35.58 -34.61 4.67
C SER A 190 -34.84 -35.78 5.37
N GLN A 191 -34.18 -35.46 6.50
CA GLN A 191 -33.67 -36.32 7.62
C GLN A 191 -32.30 -37.00 7.40
N ASN A 192 -31.41 -37.26 8.38
CA ASN A 192 -31.12 -36.86 9.77
C ASN A 192 -29.81 -37.62 10.15
N GLU A 193 -29.03 -37.14 11.15
CA GLU A 193 -28.05 -37.92 11.97
C GLU A 193 -26.78 -38.54 11.31
N ASN A 194 -25.63 -38.83 11.94
CA ASN A 194 -24.94 -38.51 13.20
C ASN A 194 -23.56 -39.25 13.19
N TYR A 195 -22.63 -38.86 14.07
CA TYR A 195 -21.45 -39.57 14.60
C TYR A 195 -20.37 -40.20 13.66
N ASN A 196 -19.16 -39.64 13.78
CA ASN A 196 -17.93 -40.30 14.25
C ASN A 196 -17.51 -41.65 13.61
N GLN A 197 -16.38 -41.67 12.88
CA GLN A 197 -15.17 -42.44 13.25
C GLN A 197 -14.11 -42.51 12.14
N GLN A 198 -12.86 -42.50 12.62
CA GLN A 198 -11.59 -42.73 11.94
C GLN A 198 -11.48 -44.15 11.34
N PRO A 199 -10.52 -44.39 10.45
CA PRO A 199 -9.55 -45.44 10.76
C PRO A 199 -8.09 -45.01 10.58
N ALA A 200 -7.26 -45.57 11.46
CA ALA A 200 -5.81 -45.47 11.52
C ALA A 200 -5.14 -46.74 10.97
N ASN A 201 -3.89 -46.58 10.50
CA ASN A 201 -2.72 -47.50 10.50
C ASN A 201 -1.93 -47.36 9.17
N ALA A 202 -0.80 -46.64 9.11
CA ALA A 202 0.58 -46.95 9.58
C ALA A 202 1.41 -47.77 8.54
N PRO A 203 2.76 -47.81 8.59
CA PRO A 203 3.73 -46.71 8.51
C PRO A 203 4.77 -46.92 7.38
N SER A 204 5.28 -45.85 6.75
CA SER A 204 6.41 -45.92 5.81
C SER A 204 7.69 -45.33 6.42
N SER A 205 8.77 -46.12 6.36
CA SER A 205 10.11 -45.86 6.86
C SER A 205 10.82 -44.62 6.26
N PRO A 206 11.79 -44.01 6.97
CA PRO A 206 12.47 -42.80 6.51
C PRO A 206 13.58 -43.12 5.49
N GLN A 207 13.43 -42.62 4.25
CA GLN A 207 14.53 -42.58 3.29
C GLN A 207 15.48 -41.43 3.64
N LYS A 208 16.71 -41.83 3.97
CA LYS A 208 17.89 -41.01 4.19
C LYS A 208 18.26 -40.31 2.88
N ASN A 209 17.87 -39.05 2.72
CA ASN A 209 18.38 -38.19 1.66
C ASN A 209 19.85 -37.86 1.97
N THR A 210 20.76 -38.57 1.32
CA THR A 210 22.16 -38.16 1.16
C THR A 210 22.19 -36.95 0.24
N MET A 211 22.68 -35.82 0.74
CA MET A 211 23.02 -34.64 -0.06
C MET A 211 24.07 -35.02 -1.10
N PRO A 212 23.97 -34.60 -2.37
CA PRO A 212 25.11 -34.58 -3.26
C PRO A 212 26.06 -33.44 -2.86
N ASP A 213 27.37 -33.70 -2.95
CA ASP A 213 28.47 -32.80 -2.62
C ASP A 213 28.36 -31.43 -3.33
N PRO A 214 28.92 -30.35 -2.75
CA PRO A 214 29.13 -29.10 -3.48
C PRO A 214 30.18 -29.33 -4.58
N VAL A 215 29.79 -29.00 -5.82
CA VAL A 215 30.72 -28.90 -6.95
C VAL A 215 31.52 -27.60 -6.80
N ASP A 216 32.67 -27.70 -6.12
CA ASP A 216 33.71 -26.68 -6.08
C ASP A 216 34.51 -26.71 -7.40
N ASP A 217 33.99 -26.07 -8.47
CA ASP A 217 34.67 -26.01 -9.78
C ASP A 217 34.36 -24.72 -10.58
N PHE A 218 34.25 -23.58 -9.89
CA PHE A 218 34.28 -22.25 -10.54
C PHE A 218 35.51 -21.46 -10.10
N ASP A 219 36.64 -22.08 -10.37
CA ASP A 219 37.98 -21.50 -10.39
C ASP A 219 38.12 -20.63 -11.67
N ASP A 220 38.44 -19.35 -11.45
CA ASP A 220 39.47 -18.60 -12.19
C ASP A 220 39.46 -18.53 -13.74
N ASP A 221 38.35 -18.13 -14.37
CA ASP A 221 38.38 -17.63 -15.76
C ASP A 221 37.43 -16.42 -15.99
N ILE A 222 37.70 -15.31 -15.28
CA ILE A 222 37.20 -13.98 -15.65
C ILE A 222 38.31 -13.26 -16.44
N PRO A 223 38.25 -13.16 -17.77
CA PRO A 223 39.19 -12.33 -18.50
C PRO A 223 38.90 -10.84 -18.24
N PHE A 224 39.97 -10.10 -17.96
CA PHE A 224 39.99 -8.63 -17.85
C PHE A 224 39.56 -7.94 -19.15
#